data_AF-A0A846H389-F1
#
_entry.id   AF-A0A846H389-F1
#
_cell.length_a   1.000
_cell.length_b   1.000
_cell.length_c   1.000
_cell.angle_alpha   90.00
_cell.angle_beta   90.00
_cell.angle_gamma   90.00
#
_symmetry.space_group_name_H-M   'P 1'
#
loop_
_entity.id
_entity.type
_entity.pdbx_description
1 polymer ?
#
loop_
_entity_poly.entity_id
_entity_poly.type
_entity_poly.pdbx_seq_one_letter_code
_entity_poly.pdbx_strand_id
1 'polypeptide(L)'
;MTSFDIFLEDFIFLVLSTCFFVFVGWTWRHLKPMSLPEPLPGWFKIWFGTVQVLGGLLPLVVMLLWGVVWGHDRTLTVLLSYYLMLGLQILFESLTLRQYKSVVWVMVPYLYLPYRIWQLYEGLIFLGSESQLMWVRYFLILQIIIWTVNYVLDVSQLPRLFRWAVQDNSEVVVVR
;
A
#
# COMPACT_ATOMS: atom_id res chain seq x y z
N MET A 1 -20.86 12.63 4.79
CA MET A 1 -20.23 11.33 4.53
C MET A 1 -20.69 10.33 5.57
N THR A 2 -21.22 9.20 5.11
CA THR A 2 -21.69 8.08 5.92
C THR A 2 -20.66 6.95 5.92
N SER A 3 -20.81 5.95 6.78
CA SER A 3 -19.97 4.75 6.73
C SER A 3 -20.13 3.97 5.42
N PHE A 4 -21.34 4.00 4.82
CA PHE A 4 -21.60 3.36 3.53
C PHE A 4 -20.76 3.97 2.41
N ASP A 5 -20.59 5.30 2.41
CA ASP A 5 -19.81 6.00 1.38
C ASP A 5 -18.35 5.53 1.37
N ILE A 6 -17.72 5.35 2.55
CA ILE A 6 -16.34 4.85 2.69
C ILE A 6 -16.21 3.44 2.10
N PHE A 7 -17.11 2.52 2.47
CA PHE A 7 -17.04 1.15 1.96
C PHE A 7 -17.38 1.04 0.47
N LEU A 8 -18.30 1.88 -0.02
CA LEU A 8 -18.63 1.94 -1.43
C LEU A 8 -17.42 2.42 -2.25
N GLU A 9 -16.71 3.43 -1.76
CA GLU A 9 -15.51 3.93 -2.42
C GLU A 9 -14.40 2.88 -2.46
N ASP A 10 -14.13 2.20 -1.34
CA ASP A 10 -13.18 1.08 -1.26
C ASP A 10 -13.54 -0.03 -2.26
N PHE A 11 -14.83 -0.35 -2.37
CA PHE A 11 -15.32 -1.33 -3.31
C PHE A 11 -15.12 -0.90 -4.76
N ILE A 12 -15.45 0.35 -5.09
CA ILE A 12 -15.23 0.91 -6.44
C ILE A 12 -13.74 0.87 -6.79
N PHE A 13 -12.86 1.31 -5.88
CA PHE A 13 -11.43 1.25 -6.07
C PHE A 13 -10.93 -0.19 -6.24
N LEU A 14 -11.42 -1.13 -5.44
CA LEU A 14 -11.07 -2.55 -5.56
C LEU A 14 -11.44 -3.10 -6.95
N VAL A 15 -12.65 -2.81 -7.43
CA VAL A 15 -13.10 -3.25 -8.77
C VAL A 15 -12.21 -2.65 -9.85
N LEU A 16 -11.95 -1.33 -9.80
CA LEU A 16 -11.13 -0.64 -10.80
C LEU A 16 -9.68 -1.13 -10.80
N SER A 17 -9.06 -1.26 -9.63
CA SER A 17 -7.69 -1.76 -9.50
C SER A 17 -7.57 -3.22 -9.95
N THR A 18 -8.54 -4.06 -9.62
CA THR A 18 -8.57 -5.46 -10.07
C THR A 18 -8.68 -5.55 -11.59
N CYS A 19 -9.61 -4.81 -12.20
CA CYS A 19 -9.75 -4.74 -13.65
C CYS A 19 -8.44 -4.28 -14.33
N PHE A 20 -7.80 -3.25 -13.77
CA PHE A 20 -6.50 -2.77 -14.24
C PHE A 20 -5.43 -3.87 -14.16
N PHE A 21 -5.27 -4.54 -13.01
CA PHE A 21 -4.28 -5.60 -12.86
C PHE A 21 -4.52 -6.79 -13.80
N VAL A 22 -5.78 -7.18 -14.02
CA VAL A 22 -6.13 -8.24 -14.96
C VAL A 22 -5.78 -7.83 -16.40
N PHE A 23 -6.16 -6.63 -16.82
CA PHE A 23 -5.86 -6.11 -18.16
C PHE A 23 -4.36 -6.03 -18.42
N VAL A 24 -3.62 -5.46 -17.47
CA VAL A 24 -2.17 -5.29 -17.56
C VAL A 24 -1.45 -6.64 -17.50
N GLY A 25 -1.87 -7.52 -16.59
CA GLY A 25 -1.33 -8.87 -16.48
C GLY A 25 -1.54 -9.70 -17.74
N TRP A 26 -2.70 -9.54 -18.41
CA TRP A 26 -2.95 -10.15 -19.70
C TRP A 26 -2.06 -9.57 -20.81
N THR A 27 -1.93 -8.24 -20.86
CA THR A 27 -1.12 -7.53 -21.86
C THR A 27 0.36 -7.94 -21.79
N TRP A 28 0.87 -8.14 -20.58
CA TRP A 28 2.28 -8.52 -20.34
C TRP A 28 2.49 -9.99 -19.98
N ARG A 29 1.54 -10.87 -20.30
CA ARG A 29 1.62 -12.32 -19.99
C ARG A 29 2.82 -13.05 -20.60
N HIS A 30 3.44 -12.47 -21.63
CA HIS A 30 4.60 -13.03 -22.34
C HIS A 30 5.94 -12.42 -21.91
N LEU A 31 5.95 -11.51 -20.94
CA LEU A 31 7.21 -11.01 -20.38
C LEU A 31 7.94 -12.11 -19.59
N LYS A 32 9.26 -11.96 -19.48
CA LYS A 32 10.07 -12.85 -18.63
C LYS A 32 9.56 -12.77 -17.18
N PRO A 33 9.47 -13.90 -16.46
CA PRO A 33 9.14 -13.90 -15.05
C PRO A 33 10.11 -13.01 -14.29
N MET A 34 9.61 -12.11 -13.43
CA MET A 34 10.46 -11.29 -12.58
C MET A 34 10.57 -11.87 -11.17
N SER A 35 11.78 -11.83 -10.63
CA SER A 35 12.09 -12.06 -9.22
C SER A 35 12.62 -10.78 -8.58
N LEU A 36 12.49 -10.69 -7.25
CA LEU A 36 13.18 -9.64 -6.50
C LEU A 36 14.70 -9.87 -6.55
N PRO A 37 15.51 -8.81 -6.66
CA PRO A 37 16.96 -8.93 -6.53
C PRO A 37 17.31 -9.30 -5.08
N GLU A 38 18.12 -10.36 -4.93
CA GLU A 38 18.72 -10.75 -3.67
C GLU A 38 20.23 -10.47 -3.71
N PRO A 39 20.82 -9.82 -2.69
CA PRO A 39 20.19 -9.32 -1.46
C PRO A 39 19.59 -7.91 -1.62
N LEU A 40 18.48 -7.67 -0.89
CA LEU A 40 17.91 -6.32 -0.78
C LEU A 40 18.88 -5.36 -0.05
N PRO A 41 18.98 -4.09 -0.48
CA PRO A 41 19.84 -3.09 0.19
C PRO A 41 19.54 -2.97 1.69
N GLY A 42 20.58 -2.80 2.51
CA GLY A 42 20.41 -2.71 3.98
C GLY A 42 19.49 -1.58 4.44
N TRP A 43 19.55 -0.42 3.77
CA TRP A 43 18.66 0.71 4.05
C TRP A 43 17.18 0.37 3.78
N PHE A 44 16.90 -0.48 2.79
CA PHE A 44 15.55 -0.89 2.43
C PHE A 44 14.91 -1.72 3.56
N LYS A 45 15.69 -2.58 4.21
CA LYS A 45 15.21 -3.38 5.37
C LYS A 45 14.77 -2.48 6.52
N ILE A 46 15.55 -1.45 6.85
CA ILE A 46 15.25 -0.50 7.93
C ILE A 46 14.01 0.31 7.58
N TRP A 47 13.95 0.84 6.35
CA TRP A 47 12.80 1.60 5.87
C TRP A 47 11.51 0.77 5.89
N PHE A 48 11.54 -0.42 5.28
CA PHE A 48 10.41 -1.33 5.21
C PHE A 48 9.91 -1.73 6.61
N GLY A 49 10.82 -2.01 7.54
CA GLY A 49 10.46 -2.27 8.94
C GLY A 49 9.77 -1.08 9.59
N THR A 50 10.28 0.13 9.36
CA THR A 50 9.71 1.37 9.91
C THR A 50 8.30 1.61 9.39
N VAL A 51 8.07 1.47 8.09
CA VAL A 51 6.75 1.63 7.46
C VAL A 51 5.78 0.56 7.93
N GLN A 52 6.21 -0.68 8.15
CA GLN A 52 5.32 -1.71 8.72
C GLN A 52 4.92 -1.41 10.17
N VAL A 53 5.85 -0.90 10.99
CA VAL A 53 5.51 -0.55 12.37
C VAL A 53 4.56 0.66 12.41
N LEU A 54 4.91 1.74 11.72
CA LEU A 54 4.12 2.98 11.76
C LEU A 54 2.83 2.89 10.92
N GLY A 55 2.91 2.25 9.75
CA GLY A 55 1.79 2.05 8.82
C GLY A 55 0.92 0.83 9.14
N GLY A 56 1.45 -0.16 9.86
CA GLY A 56 0.77 -1.44 10.09
C GLY A 56 0.47 -1.72 11.55
N LEU A 57 1.43 -1.57 12.47
CA LEU A 57 1.21 -1.89 13.89
C LEU A 57 0.58 -0.73 14.67
N LEU A 58 1.05 0.50 14.45
CA LEU A 58 0.55 1.66 15.18
C LEU A 58 -0.96 1.94 14.95
N PRO A 59 -1.52 1.86 13.74
CA PRO A 59 -2.96 2.03 13.54
C PRO A 59 -3.78 0.95 14.24
N LEU A 60 -3.21 -0.24 14.48
CA LEU A 60 -3.90 -1.36 15.12
C LEU A 60 -4.09 -1.02 16.58
N VAL A 61 -3.05 -0.49 17.22
CA VAL A 61 -3.11 0.01 18.59
C VAL A 61 -4.15 1.13 18.70
N VAL A 62 -4.16 2.10 17.78
CA VAL A 62 -5.15 3.19 17.78
C VAL A 62 -6.57 2.65 17.59
N MET A 63 -6.76 1.70 16.67
CA MET A 63 -8.06 1.06 16.41
C MET A 63 -8.59 0.32 17.64
N LEU A 64 -7.73 -0.45 18.32
CA LEU A 64 -8.13 -1.18 19.52
C LEU A 64 -8.43 -0.24 20.69
N LEU A 65 -7.60 0.79 20.92
CA LEU A 65 -7.79 1.70 22.04
C LEU A 65 -9.00 2.65 21.82
N TRP A 66 -9.00 3.44 20.75
CA TRP A 66 -10.08 4.41 20.51
C TRP A 66 -11.34 3.74 20.00
N GLY A 67 -11.20 2.80 19.09
CA GLY A 67 -12.34 2.15 18.45
C GLY A 67 -13.03 1.14 19.35
N VAL A 68 -12.27 0.22 19.96
CA VAL A 68 -12.86 -0.87 20.77
C VAL A 68 -12.99 -0.48 22.24
N VAL A 69 -11.90 -0.06 22.89
CA VAL A 69 -11.90 0.19 24.35
C VAL A 69 -12.70 1.45 24.71
N TRP A 70 -12.59 2.52 23.91
CA TRP A 70 -13.32 3.77 24.14
C TRP A 70 -14.61 3.92 23.33
N GLY A 71 -14.95 2.92 22.48
CA GLY A 71 -16.24 2.83 21.80
C GLY A 71 -16.48 3.87 20.70
N HIS A 72 -15.42 4.37 20.06
CA HIS A 72 -15.57 5.31 18.95
C HIS A 72 -15.77 4.58 17.62
N ASP A 73 -17.03 4.26 17.30
CA ASP A 73 -17.42 3.55 16.07
C ASP A 73 -16.88 4.21 14.79
N ARG A 74 -16.81 5.55 14.74
CA ARG A 74 -16.26 6.23 13.57
C ARG A 74 -14.78 5.93 13.36
N THR A 75 -14.01 5.81 14.44
CA THR A 75 -12.59 5.41 14.37
C THR A 75 -12.46 3.97 13.89
N LEU A 76 -13.34 3.07 14.35
CA LEU A 76 -13.38 1.69 13.84
C LEU A 76 -13.66 1.66 12.35
N THR A 77 -14.68 2.37 11.86
CA THR A 77 -15.03 2.40 10.43
C THR A 77 -13.83 2.81 9.58
N VAL A 78 -13.14 3.90 9.94
CA VAL A 78 -11.98 4.39 9.18
C VAL A 78 -10.82 3.38 9.21
N LEU A 79 -10.47 2.86 10.39
CA LEU A 79 -9.29 1.99 10.51
C LEU A 79 -9.54 0.57 10.00
N LEU A 80 -10.77 0.08 10.08
CA LEU A 80 -11.15 -1.22 9.50
C LEU A 80 -11.09 -1.18 7.96
N SER A 81 -11.64 -0.12 7.36
CA SER A 81 -11.54 0.17 5.92
C SER A 81 -10.07 0.29 5.49
N TYR A 82 -9.26 1.00 6.26
CA TYR A 82 -7.82 1.08 6.06
C TYR A 82 -7.12 -0.29 6.06
N TYR A 83 -7.42 -1.14 7.05
CA TYR A 83 -6.81 -2.47 7.15
C TYR A 83 -7.27 -3.43 6.04
N LEU A 84 -8.53 -3.34 5.64
CA LEU A 84 -9.06 -4.11 4.51
C LEU A 84 -8.25 -3.80 3.25
N MET A 85 -8.07 -2.52 2.94
CA MET A 85 -7.32 -2.08 1.76
C MET A 85 -5.82 -2.37 1.85
N LEU A 86 -5.21 -2.26 3.04
CA LEU A 86 -3.83 -2.68 3.27
C LEU A 86 -3.66 -4.19 3.05
N GLY A 87 -4.58 -5.01 3.57
CA GLY A 87 -4.56 -6.45 3.39
C GLY A 87 -4.72 -6.85 1.92
N LEU A 88 -5.62 -6.18 1.19
CA LEU A 88 -5.80 -6.37 -0.25
C LEU A 88 -4.54 -6.01 -1.04
N GLN A 89 -3.86 -4.89 -0.70
CA GLN A 89 -2.57 -4.56 -1.32
C GLN A 89 -1.56 -5.71 -1.17
N ILE A 90 -1.36 -6.18 0.06
CA ILE A 90 -0.41 -7.26 0.38
C ILE A 90 -0.78 -8.54 -0.38
N LEU A 91 -2.07 -8.85 -0.47
CA LEU A 91 -2.56 -10.00 -1.21
C LEU A 91 -2.22 -9.87 -2.70
N PHE A 92 -2.54 -8.74 -3.34
CA PHE A 92 -2.25 -8.51 -4.76
C PHE A 92 -0.74 -8.54 -5.03
N GLU A 93 0.08 -7.89 -4.21
CA GLU A 93 1.54 -7.95 -4.33
C GLU A 93 2.05 -9.39 -4.22
N SER A 94 1.59 -10.14 -3.21
CA SER A 94 2.00 -11.53 -2.99
C SER A 94 1.59 -12.44 -4.16
N LEU A 95 0.34 -12.33 -4.63
CA LEU A 95 -0.15 -13.13 -5.76
C LEU A 95 0.63 -12.80 -7.03
N THR A 96 0.74 -11.51 -7.37
CA THR A 96 1.39 -11.09 -8.62
C THR A 96 2.89 -11.37 -8.61
N LEU A 97 3.58 -11.21 -7.48
CA LEU A 97 5.02 -11.47 -7.36
C LEU A 97 5.34 -12.96 -7.19
N ARG A 98 4.73 -13.65 -6.22
CA ARG A 98 5.17 -14.99 -5.81
C ARG A 98 4.50 -16.10 -6.60
N GLN A 99 3.20 -15.96 -6.87
CA GLN A 99 2.44 -16.98 -7.57
C GLN A 99 2.52 -16.79 -9.09
N TYR A 100 2.26 -15.59 -9.59
CA TYR A 100 2.23 -15.31 -11.03
C TYR A 100 3.56 -14.81 -11.59
N LYS A 101 4.51 -14.37 -10.74
CA LYS A 101 5.80 -13.80 -11.15
C LYS A 101 5.68 -12.72 -12.23
N SER A 102 4.60 -11.95 -12.17
CA SER A 102 4.19 -10.96 -13.15
C SER A 102 4.68 -9.56 -12.78
N VAL A 103 5.16 -8.78 -13.75
CA VAL A 103 5.57 -7.37 -13.58
C VAL A 103 4.50 -6.48 -12.94
N VAL A 104 3.23 -6.90 -12.98
CA VAL A 104 2.12 -6.21 -12.33
C VAL A 104 2.39 -5.94 -10.85
N TRP A 105 3.18 -6.77 -10.16
CA TRP A 105 3.52 -6.56 -8.75
C TRP A 105 4.11 -5.19 -8.48
N VAL A 106 4.90 -4.66 -9.43
CA VAL A 106 5.49 -3.31 -9.32
C VAL A 106 4.38 -2.26 -9.28
N MET A 107 3.29 -2.44 -10.03
CA MET A 107 2.20 -1.47 -10.16
C MET A 107 1.24 -1.42 -8.97
N VAL A 108 1.18 -2.49 -8.17
CA VAL A 108 0.25 -2.60 -7.04
C VAL A 108 0.43 -1.46 -6.03
N PRO A 109 1.62 -1.20 -5.47
CA PRO A 109 1.82 -0.10 -4.51
C PRO A 109 1.51 1.26 -5.14
N TYR A 110 1.75 1.47 -6.44
CA TYR A 110 1.49 2.75 -7.10
C TYR A 110 0.01 3.06 -7.31
N LEU A 111 -0.88 2.07 -7.22
CA LEU A 111 -2.33 2.33 -7.16
C LEU A 111 -2.84 2.41 -5.72
N TYR A 112 -2.40 1.49 -4.86
CA TYR A 112 -2.92 1.38 -3.50
C TYR A 112 -2.40 2.48 -2.56
N LEU A 113 -1.18 2.99 -2.75
CA LEU A 113 -0.65 4.05 -1.89
C LEU A 113 -1.34 5.41 -2.12
N PRO A 114 -1.52 5.91 -3.35
CA PRO A 114 -2.29 7.13 -3.57
C PRO A 114 -3.72 7.01 -3.05
N TYR A 115 -4.36 5.86 -3.29
CA TYR A 115 -5.70 5.60 -2.76
C TYR A 115 -5.71 5.57 -1.23
N ARG A 116 -4.72 4.96 -0.57
CA ARG A 116 -4.61 4.99 0.90
C ARG A 116 -4.47 6.40 1.45
N ILE A 117 -3.69 7.25 0.80
CA ILE A 117 -3.54 8.66 1.20
C ILE A 117 -4.90 9.36 1.10
N TRP A 118 -5.63 9.14 0.02
CA TRP A 118 -6.98 9.65 -0.18
C TRP A 118 -7.98 9.11 0.85
N GLN A 119 -7.99 7.80 1.10
CA GLN A 119 -8.81 7.12 2.10
C GLN A 119 -8.58 7.69 3.52
N LEU A 120 -7.33 7.98 3.88
CA LEU A 120 -7.01 8.62 5.16
C LEU A 120 -7.52 10.07 5.23
N TYR A 121 -7.48 10.80 4.12
CA TYR A 121 -8.04 12.15 4.01
C TYR A 121 -9.57 12.15 4.14
N GLU A 122 -10.26 11.23 3.46
CA GLU A 122 -11.71 11.02 3.64
C GLU A 122 -12.01 10.62 5.10
N GLY A 123 -11.18 9.77 5.70
CA GLY A 123 -11.24 9.45 7.12
C GLY A 123 -11.19 10.69 8.02
N LEU A 124 -10.34 11.67 7.72
CA LEU A 124 -10.29 12.95 8.45
C LEU A 124 -11.59 13.75 8.33
N ILE A 125 -12.20 13.78 7.14
CA ILE A 125 -13.49 14.44 6.91
C ILE A 125 -14.59 13.71 7.69
N PHE A 126 -14.59 12.38 7.67
CA PHE A 126 -15.59 11.56 8.33
C PHE A 126 -15.56 11.66 9.87
N LEU A 127 -14.37 11.75 10.47
CA LEU A 127 -14.24 11.95 11.93
C LEU A 127 -14.78 13.33 12.37
N GLY A 128 -14.84 14.32 11.46
CA GLY A 128 -15.36 15.65 11.73
C GLY A 128 -14.51 16.45 12.72
N SER A 129 -15.12 17.45 13.39
CA SER A 129 -14.46 18.34 14.33
C SER A 129 -14.67 17.98 15.81
N GLU A 130 -15.09 16.75 16.10
CA GLU A 130 -15.35 16.30 17.47
C GLU A 130 -14.07 16.31 18.32
N SER A 131 -14.14 16.96 19.48
CA SER A 131 -12.97 17.18 20.35
C SER A 131 -12.37 15.88 20.89
N GLN A 132 -13.20 14.87 21.14
CA GLN A 132 -12.78 13.55 21.65
C GLN A 132 -11.90 12.77 20.65
N LEU A 133 -12.03 13.08 19.35
CA LEU A 133 -11.31 12.40 18.26
C LEU A 133 -10.11 13.20 17.75
N MET A 134 -9.74 14.30 18.41
CA MET A 134 -8.63 15.16 17.99
C MET A 134 -7.32 14.39 17.83
N TRP A 135 -7.00 13.50 18.79
CA TRP A 135 -5.80 12.67 18.74
C TRP A 135 -5.82 11.69 17.56
N VAL A 136 -6.97 11.09 17.25
CA VAL A 136 -7.14 10.21 16.08
C VAL A 136 -6.93 11.00 14.79
N ARG A 137 -7.41 12.24 14.72
CA ARG A 137 -7.21 13.10 13.55
C ARG A 137 -5.73 13.46 13.35
N TYR A 138 -5.02 13.86 14.41
CA TYR A 138 -3.57 14.08 14.31
C TYR A 138 -2.82 12.81 13.90
N PHE A 139 -3.27 11.66 14.40
CA PHE A 139 -2.74 10.37 13.97
C PHE A 139 -2.97 10.11 12.47
N LEU A 140 -4.18 10.33 11.93
CA LEU A 140 -4.44 10.17 10.50
C LEU A 140 -3.60 11.14 9.65
N ILE A 141 -3.39 12.39 10.10
CA ILE A 141 -2.49 13.34 9.42
C ILE A 141 -1.05 12.80 9.37
N LEU A 142 -0.55 12.27 10.50
CA LEU A 142 0.77 11.65 10.54
C LEU A 142 0.86 10.47 9.56
N GLN A 143 -0.18 9.63 9.48
CA GLN A 143 -0.24 8.53 8.52
C GLN A 143 -0.22 9.00 7.07
N ILE A 144 -0.96 10.07 6.74
CA ILE A 144 -0.92 10.68 5.40
C ILE A 144 0.52 11.08 5.05
N ILE A 145 1.24 11.72 5.97
CA ILE A 145 2.63 12.13 5.77
C ILE A 145 3.52 10.90 5.54
N ILE A 146 3.41 9.88 6.40
CA ILE A 146 4.21 8.65 6.30
C ILE A 146 3.99 7.96 4.95
N TRP A 147 2.74 7.79 4.54
CA TRP A 147 2.41 7.13 3.27
C TRP A 147 2.79 7.97 2.06
N THR A 148 2.72 9.30 2.17
CA THR A 148 3.21 10.21 1.11
C THR A 148 4.72 10.08 0.94
N VAL A 149 5.49 10.09 2.03
CA VAL A 149 6.94 9.89 1.99
C VAL A 149 7.27 8.51 1.43
N ASN A 150 6.52 7.47 1.84
CA ASN A 150 6.69 6.12 1.29
C ASN A 150 6.44 6.08 -0.22
N TYR A 151 5.36 6.70 -0.69
CA TYR A 151 5.05 6.77 -2.10
C TYR A 151 6.12 7.49 -2.91
N VAL A 152 6.63 8.63 -2.42
CA VAL A 152 7.72 9.37 -3.07
C VAL A 152 8.98 8.51 -3.16
N LEU A 153 9.31 7.78 -2.09
CA LEU A 153 10.45 6.87 -2.11
C LEU A 153 10.23 5.74 -3.12
N ASP A 154 9.06 5.10 -3.14
CA ASP A 154 8.75 4.03 -4.10
C ASP A 154 8.85 4.52 -5.55
N VAL A 155 8.33 5.72 -5.85
CA VAL A 155 8.44 6.32 -7.19
C VAL A 155 9.89 6.65 -7.53
N SER A 156 10.66 7.18 -6.58
CA SER A 156 12.08 7.49 -6.79
C SER A 156 12.94 6.25 -7.09
N GLN A 157 12.50 5.07 -6.64
CA GLN A 157 13.21 3.80 -6.88
C GLN A 157 12.81 3.12 -8.21
N LEU A 158 11.74 3.57 -8.90
CA LEU A 158 11.32 3.00 -10.19
C LEU A 158 12.45 2.88 -11.22
N PRO A 159 13.32 3.88 -11.42
CA PRO A 159 14.42 3.76 -12.37
C PRO A 159 15.42 2.65 -12.02
N ARG A 160 15.60 2.37 -10.73
CA ARG A 160 16.43 1.24 -10.29
C ARG A 160 15.70 -0.07 -10.55
N LEU A 161 14.42 -0.18 -10.18
CA LEU A 161 13.54 -1.31 -10.45
C LEU A 161 13.55 -1.75 -11.93
N PHE A 162 13.40 -0.80 -12.85
CA PHE A 162 13.37 -1.11 -14.30
C PHE A 162 14.75 -1.47 -14.88
N ARG A 163 15.85 -1.04 -14.26
CA ARG A 163 17.20 -1.44 -14.68
C ARG A 163 17.57 -2.87 -14.26
N TRP A 164 16.83 -3.47 -13.32
CA TRP A 164 17.12 -4.80 -12.80
C TRP A 164 17.06 -5.90 -13.86
N ALA A 165 16.11 -5.84 -14.80
CA ALA A 165 16.02 -6.82 -15.89
C ALA A 165 17.20 -6.76 -16.91
N VAL A 166 17.96 -5.66 -16.93
CA VAL A 166 19.09 -5.47 -17.85
C VAL A 166 20.37 -6.07 -17.27
N GLN A 167 20.56 -6.04 -15.95
CA GLN A 167 21.78 -6.52 -15.30
C GLN A 167 21.97 -8.04 -15.37
N ASP A 168 20.89 -8.83 -15.27
CA ASP A 168 20.96 -10.30 -15.41
C ASP A 168 21.53 -10.77 -16.76
N ASN A 169 21.39 -10.01 -17.84
CA ASN A 169 21.91 -10.42 -19.15
C ASN A 169 23.38 -10.00 -19.39
N SER A 170 23.93 -9.10 -18.57
CA SER A 170 25.33 -8.64 -18.72
C SER A 170 26.35 -9.60 -18.12
N GLU A 171 25.96 -10.49 -17.20
CA GLU A 171 26.88 -11.49 -16.62
C GLU A 171 27.02 -12.77 -17.48
N VAL A 172 26.22 -12.93 -18.54
CA VAL A 172 26.26 -14.10 -19.42
C VAL A 172 27.27 -13.95 -20.57
N VAL A 173 27.98 -12.81 -20.69
CA VAL A 173 28.92 -12.55 -21.79
C VAL A 173 30.35 -12.34 -21.30
N VAL A 174 30.90 -13.23 -20.46
CA VAL A 174 32.36 -13.40 -20.34
C VAL A 174 32.71 -14.84 -20.02
N VAL A 175 32.64 -15.74 -21.00
CA VAL A 175 33.62 -16.83 -21.14
C VAL A 175 33.85 -17.04 -22.64
N ARG A 176 35.00 -16.58 -23.13
CA ARG A 176 35.59 -16.98 -24.40
C ARG A 176 36.91 -17.66 -24.10
#